data_AF-A0A927Y0N1-F1
#
_entry.id   AF-A0A927Y0N1-F1
#
_cell.length_a   1.000
_cell.length_b   1.000
_cell.length_c   1.000
_cell.angle_alpha   90.00
_cell.angle_beta   90.00
_cell.angle_gamma   90.00
#
_symmetry.space_group_name_H-M   'P 1'
#
loop_
_entity.id
_entity.type
_entity.pdbx_description
1 polymer ?
#
loop_
_entity_poly.entity_id
_entity_poly.type
_entity_poly.pdbx_seq_one_letter_code
_entity_poly.pdbx_strand_id
1 'polypeptide(L)'
;MKKKWEFYDSNINEVEKITQEFNISPLLATILSNRGIIKDEEIKIFLDPTRNDFHNPFLMPDMDKAIVRILNAIENKEKVLIYGDYDVDGITSVTVLKKFLAEIGLETDYYIPNRLEEGYRIK
;
A
#
# COMPACT_ATOMS: atom_id res chain seq x y z
N MET A 1 14.13 1.46 -29.88
CA MET A 1 13.05 0.47 -29.67
C MET A 1 11.81 0.90 -30.43
N LYS A 2 11.22 0.03 -31.25
CA LYS A 2 9.88 0.28 -31.81
C LYS A 2 8.84 -0.16 -30.75
N LYS A 3 7.95 0.75 -30.36
CA LYS A 3 6.82 0.41 -29.49
C LYS A 3 5.80 -0.37 -30.34
N LYS A 4 5.27 -1.47 -29.78
CA LYS A 4 4.20 -2.26 -30.38
C LYS A 4 2.91 -1.97 -29.63
N TRP A 5 1.84 -1.71 -30.36
CA TRP A 5 0.50 -1.59 -29.80
C TRP A 5 -0.11 -2.98 -29.69
N GLU A 6 -0.67 -3.29 -28.52
CA GLU A 6 -1.35 -4.54 -28.25
C GLU A 6 -2.69 -4.23 -27.61
N PHE A 7 -3.71 -4.97 -28.01
CA PHE A 7 -5.06 -4.88 -27.48
C PHE A 7 -5.35 -6.18 -26.74
N TYR A 8 -6.08 -6.07 -25.65
CA TYR A 8 -6.62 -7.23 -24.95
C TYR A 8 -7.95 -7.63 -25.61
N ASP A 9 -8.10 -8.92 -25.89
CA ASP A 9 -9.39 -9.47 -26.28
C ASP A 9 -10.27 -9.55 -25.03
N SER A 10 -11.37 -8.81 -25.03
CA SER A 10 -12.29 -8.77 -23.89
C SER A 10 -13.38 -9.82 -24.03
N ASN A 11 -13.67 -10.52 -22.94
CA ASN A 11 -14.78 -11.46 -22.89
C ASN A 11 -16.11 -10.70 -22.84
N ILE A 12 -16.78 -10.58 -23.99
CA ILE A 12 -18.02 -9.80 -24.13
C ILE A 12 -19.07 -10.23 -23.10
N ASN A 13 -19.20 -11.52 -22.81
CA ASN A 13 -20.17 -12.03 -21.85
C ASN A 13 -19.86 -11.54 -20.41
N GLU A 14 -18.59 -11.50 -20.03
CA GLU A 14 -18.17 -10.95 -18.73
C GLU A 14 -18.42 -9.44 -18.68
N VAL A 15 -18.09 -8.72 -19.75
CA VAL A 15 -18.28 -7.27 -19.82
C VAL A 15 -19.76 -6.92 -19.68
N GLU A 16 -20.65 -7.63 -20.38
CA GLU A 16 -22.10 -7.43 -20.27
C GLU A 16 -22.61 -7.75 -18.86
N LYS A 17 -22.16 -8.86 -18.26
CA LYS A 17 -22.49 -9.24 -16.88
C LYS A 17 -22.12 -8.13 -15.90
N ILE A 18 -20.85 -7.70 -15.92
CA ILE A 18 -20.33 -6.67 -15.00
C ILE A 18 -21.06 -5.33 -15.21
N THR A 19 -21.31 -4.94 -16.47
CA THR A 19 -22.04 -3.72 -16.81
C THR A 19 -23.42 -3.71 -16.16
N GLN A 20 -24.17 -4.81 -16.29
CA GLN A 20 -25.54 -4.92 -15.76
C GLN A 20 -25.56 -5.01 -14.23
N GLU A 21 -24.73 -5.86 -13.64
CA GLU A 21 -24.73 -6.12 -12.19
C GLU A 21 -24.25 -4.92 -11.37
N PHE A 22 -23.25 -4.19 -11.87
CA PHE A 22 -22.65 -3.06 -11.17
C PHE A 22 -23.13 -1.70 -11.67
N ASN A 23 -23.99 -1.67 -12.70
CA ASN A 23 -24.51 -0.46 -13.31
C ASN A 23 -23.40 0.55 -13.69
N ILE A 24 -22.32 0.04 -14.30
CA ILE A 24 -21.16 0.83 -14.75
C ILE A 24 -21.09 0.89 -16.26
N SER A 25 -20.28 1.80 -16.81
CA SER A 25 -20.10 1.87 -18.26
C SER A 25 -19.45 0.59 -18.83
N PRO A 26 -19.79 0.16 -20.07
CA PRO A 26 -19.14 -0.97 -20.73
C PRO A 26 -17.62 -0.82 -20.84
N LEU A 27 -17.13 0.42 -20.99
CA LEU A 27 -15.69 0.71 -21.00
C LEU A 27 -15.02 0.32 -19.68
N LEU A 28 -15.61 0.68 -18.54
CA LEU A 28 -15.07 0.32 -17.24
C LEU A 28 -15.13 -1.19 -17.00
N ALA A 29 -16.24 -1.83 -17.35
CA ALA A 29 -16.39 -3.29 -17.28
C ALA A 29 -15.34 -4.02 -18.14
N THR A 30 -15.05 -3.50 -19.33
CA THR A 30 -13.99 -4.00 -20.23
C THR A 30 -12.61 -3.92 -19.55
N ILE A 31 -12.29 -2.80 -18.89
CA ILE A 31 -11.02 -2.63 -18.18
C ILE A 31 -10.92 -3.61 -17.00
N LEU A 32 -12.00 -3.83 -16.26
CA LEU A 32 -12.02 -4.75 -15.12
C LEU A 32 -11.82 -6.21 -15.57
N SER A 33 -12.56 -6.66 -16.58
CA SER A 33 -12.40 -8.01 -17.17
C SER A 33 -10.98 -8.21 -17.70
N ASN A 34 -10.41 -7.24 -18.43
CA ASN A 34 -9.04 -7.33 -18.93
C ASN A 34 -7.96 -7.35 -17.82
N ARG A 35 -8.29 -6.87 -16.61
CA ARG A 35 -7.42 -6.94 -15.42
C ARG A 35 -7.64 -8.22 -14.61
N GLY A 36 -8.56 -9.09 -15.02
CA GLY A 36 -8.93 -10.31 -14.29
C GLY A 36 -9.80 -10.04 -13.05
N ILE A 37 -10.32 -8.83 -12.89
CA ILE A 37 -11.21 -8.44 -11.79
C ILE A 37 -12.64 -8.79 -12.21
N ILE A 38 -12.99 -10.07 -12.04
CA ILE A 38 -14.25 -10.64 -12.54
C ILE A 38 -15.17 -11.13 -11.44
N LYS A 39 -14.66 -11.31 -10.22
CA LYS A 39 -15.49 -11.73 -9.08
C LYS A 39 -16.20 -10.52 -8.49
N ASP A 40 -17.47 -10.70 -8.11
CA ASP A 40 -18.29 -9.64 -7.56
C ASP A 40 -17.64 -8.93 -6.36
N GLU A 41 -16.99 -9.68 -5.47
CA GLU A 41 -16.27 -9.13 -4.31
C GLU A 41 -15.06 -8.26 -4.73
N GLU A 42 -14.27 -8.73 -5.69
CA GLU A 42 -13.11 -7.99 -6.21
C GLU A 42 -13.55 -6.71 -6.92
N ILE A 43 -14.66 -6.75 -7.66
CA ILE A 43 -15.23 -5.57 -8.33
C ILE A 43 -15.73 -4.55 -7.30
N LYS A 44 -16.43 -4.99 -6.25
CA LYS A 44 -16.87 -4.10 -5.17
C LYS A 44 -15.70 -3.41 -4.50
N ILE A 45 -14.69 -4.17 -4.09
CA ILE A 45 -13.49 -3.64 -3.43
C ILE A 45 -12.75 -2.68 -4.36
N PHE A 46 -12.70 -2.96 -5.66
CA PHE A 46 -12.02 -2.08 -6.62
C PHE A 46 -12.76 -0.75 -6.82
N LEU A 47 -14.10 -0.78 -6.91
CA LEU A 47 -14.92 0.40 -7.21
C LEU A 47 -15.22 1.25 -5.97
N ASP A 48 -15.42 0.63 -4.82
CA ASP A 48 -15.79 1.30 -3.56
C ASP A 48 -15.09 0.65 -2.36
N PRO A 49 -13.75 0.79 -2.23
CA PRO A 49 -13.00 0.23 -1.13
C PRO A 49 -13.32 0.94 0.18
N THR A 50 -13.47 0.17 1.25
CA THR A 50 -13.61 0.64 2.62
C THR A 50 -12.43 0.22 3.49
N ARG A 51 -12.34 0.75 4.72
CA ARG A 51 -11.31 0.31 5.68
C ARG A 51 -11.47 -1.14 6.11
N ASN A 52 -12.66 -1.73 5.95
CA ASN A 52 -12.90 -3.13 6.28
C ASN A 52 -12.24 -4.07 5.24
N ASP A 53 -11.91 -3.55 4.06
CA ASP A 53 -11.27 -4.30 2.97
C ASP A 53 -9.73 -4.30 3.11
N PHE A 54 -9.19 -3.62 4.12
CA PHE A 54 -7.76 -3.66 4.41
C PHE A 54 -7.35 -5.06 4.85
N HIS A 55 -6.24 -5.55 4.31
CA HIS A 55 -5.64 -6.79 4.77
C HIS A 55 -5.31 -6.71 6.26
N ASN A 56 -5.45 -7.83 6.95
CA ASN A 56 -5.02 -7.95 8.33
C ASN A 56 -3.51 -7.64 8.41
N PRO A 57 -3.07 -6.63 9.19
CA PRO A 57 -1.65 -6.27 9.30
C PRO A 57 -0.76 -7.41 9.80
N PHE A 58 -1.31 -8.36 10.56
CA PHE A 58 -0.57 -9.55 11.04
C PHE A 58 -0.23 -10.55 9.93
N LEU A 59 -0.71 -10.34 8.71
CA LEU A 59 -0.26 -11.11 7.54
C LEU A 59 1.15 -10.68 7.08
N MET A 60 1.63 -9.50 7.51
CA MET A 60 3.01 -9.10 7.28
C MET A 60 3.96 -9.95 8.14
N PRO A 61 5.05 -10.49 7.57
CA PRO A 61 6.04 -11.24 8.33
C PRO A 61 6.57 -10.45 9.53
N ASP A 62 6.68 -11.12 10.68
CA ASP A 62 7.25 -10.59 11.93
C ASP A 62 6.54 -9.33 12.50
N MET A 63 5.29 -9.07 12.12
CA MET A 63 4.51 -7.94 12.65
C MET A 63 4.35 -8.01 14.17
N ASP A 64 4.14 -9.20 14.72
CA ASP A 64 4.08 -9.46 16.17
C ASP A 64 5.39 -9.08 16.87
N LYS A 65 6.54 -9.46 16.29
CA LYS A 65 7.86 -9.11 16.83
C LYS A 65 8.13 -7.61 16.77
N ALA A 66 7.72 -6.95 15.69
CA ALA A 66 7.86 -5.50 15.53
C ALA A 66 7.09 -4.74 16.63
N ILE A 67 5.86 -5.16 16.91
CA ILE A 67 5.04 -4.57 17.98
C ILE A 67 5.73 -4.72 19.33
N VAL A 68 6.14 -5.95 19.70
CA VAL A 68 6.83 -6.21 20.98
C VAL A 68 8.10 -5.37 21.09
N ARG A 69 8.87 -5.24 20.01
CA ARG A 69 10.11 -4.43 20.01
C ARG A 69 9.84 -2.94 20.27
N ILE A 70 8.78 -2.39 19.68
CA ILE A 70 8.39 -0.98 19.87
C ILE A 70 7.89 -0.76 21.30
N LEU A 71 7.06 -1.66 21.83
CA LEU A 71 6.56 -1.56 23.21
C LEU A 71 7.71 -1.62 24.23
N ASN A 72 8.69 -2.49 24.02
CA ASN A 72 9.89 -2.53 24.87
C ASN A 72 10.69 -1.22 24.80
N ALA A 73 10.77 -0.58 23.63
CA ALA A 73 11.45 0.71 23.49
C ALA A 73 10.76 1.81 24.31
N ILE A 74 9.43 1.80 24.36
CA ILE A 74 8.62 2.71 25.19
C ILE A 74 8.89 2.46 26.68
N GLU A 75 8.77 1.20 27.12
CA GLU A 75 8.94 0.82 28.52
C GLU A 75 10.35 1.19 29.04
N ASN A 76 11.37 0.91 28.24
CA ASN A 76 12.77 1.14 28.59
C ASN A 76 13.25 2.57 28.31
N LYS A 77 12.39 3.45 27.78
CA LYS A 77 12.74 4.83 27.37
C LYS A 77 13.95 4.89 26.45
N GLU A 78 13.98 3.97 25.47
CA GLU A 78 15.08 3.89 24.53
C GLU A 78 15.09 5.09 23.57
N LYS A 79 16.29 5.45 23.09
CA LYS A 79 16.41 6.37 21.96
C LYS A 79 16.10 5.62 20.68
N VAL A 80 15.13 6.11 19.93
CA VAL A 80 14.66 5.49 18.69
C VAL A 80 14.86 6.45 17.52
N LEU A 81 15.38 5.92 16.41
CA LEU A 81 15.56 6.63 15.16
C LEU A 81 14.72 5.95 14.08
N ILE A 82 13.87 6.71 13.40
CA ILE A 82 13.20 6.24 12.18
C ILE A 82 14.11 6.54 10.99
N TYR A 83 14.62 5.48 10.36
CA TYR A 83 15.38 5.61 9.12
C TYR A 83 14.43 5.43 7.92
N GLY A 84 14.22 6.50 7.16
CA GLY A 84 13.35 6.50 5.98
C GLY A 84 14.13 6.46 4.66
N ASP A 85 13.38 6.39 3.57
CA ASP A 85 13.89 6.62 2.22
C ASP A 85 13.59 8.06 1.78
N TYR A 86 14.32 8.57 0.79
CA TYR A 86 14.23 9.95 0.32
C TYR A 86 13.09 10.20 -0.67
N ASP A 87 12.43 9.15 -1.16
CA ASP A 87 11.28 9.31 -2.05
C ASP A 87 10.01 9.68 -1.29
N VAL A 88 8.94 9.95 -2.03
CA VAL A 88 7.69 10.42 -1.44
C VAL A 88 7.09 9.38 -0.49
N ASP A 89 7.20 8.10 -0.83
CA ASP A 89 6.68 7.00 0.00
C ASP A 89 7.49 6.87 1.30
N GLY A 90 8.81 7.01 1.23
CA GLY A 90 9.69 7.03 2.41
C GLY A 90 9.42 8.20 3.34
N ILE A 91 9.36 9.43 2.81
CA ILE A 91 9.14 10.64 3.61
C ILE A 91 7.75 10.64 4.27
N THR A 92 6.72 10.22 3.52
CA THR A 92 5.35 10.12 4.07
C THR A 92 5.26 9.04 5.14
N SER A 93 5.93 7.89 4.94
CA SER A 93 6.01 6.82 5.95
C SER A 93 6.66 7.29 7.25
N VAL A 94 7.80 8.00 7.18
CA VAL A 94 8.44 8.58 8.36
C VAL A 94 7.52 9.56 9.07
N THR A 95 6.81 10.40 8.32
CA THR A 95 5.89 11.39 8.89
C THR A 95 4.74 10.73 9.64
N VAL A 96 4.09 9.74 9.03
CA VAL A 96 2.98 8.99 9.65
C VAL A 96 3.46 8.24 10.88
N LEU A 97 4.60 7.53 10.77
CA LEU A 97 5.13 6.72 11.85
C LEU A 97 5.58 7.57 13.04
N LYS A 98 6.34 8.66 12.79
CA LYS A 98 6.77 9.59 13.85
C LYS A 98 5.58 10.17 14.60
N LYS A 99 4.54 10.61 13.88
CA LYS A 99 3.32 11.15 14.47
C LYS A 99 2.61 10.13 15.36
N PHE A 100 2.40 8.91 14.86
CA PHE A 100 1.75 7.85 15.63
C PHE A 100 2.58 7.41 16.84
N LEU A 101 3.89 7.25 16.69
CA LEU A 101 4.77 6.84 17.78
C LEU A 101 4.78 7.90 18.91
N ALA A 102 4.81 9.18 18.57
CA ALA A 102 4.68 10.26 19.55
C ALA A 102 3.31 10.22 20.27
N GLU A 103 2.21 9.96 19.55
CA GLU A 103 0.86 9.83 20.13
C GLU A 103 0.77 8.70 21.17
N ILE A 104 1.58 7.64 21.04
CA ILE A 104 1.64 6.53 22.00
C ILE A 104 2.79 6.65 23.03
N GLY A 105 3.47 7.80 23.07
CA GLY A 105 4.49 8.11 24.07
C GLY A 105 5.92 7.71 23.72
N LEU A 106 6.21 7.40 22.45
CA LEU A 106 7.55 7.14 21.95
C LEU A 106 8.07 8.33 21.12
N GLU A 107 8.93 9.15 21.71
CA GLU A 107 9.65 10.19 20.98
C GLU A 107 10.75 9.57 20.12
N THR A 108 10.76 9.88 18.82
CA THR A 108 11.72 9.34 17.86
C THR A 108 12.42 10.45 17.08
N ASP A 109 13.73 10.31 16.87
CA ASP A 109 14.43 11.04 15.83
C ASP A 109 14.12 10.44 14.45
N TYR A 110 14.51 11.13 13.38
CA TYR A 110 14.41 10.58 12.03
C TYR A 110 15.65 10.90 11.21
N TYR A 111 15.91 10.06 10.21
CA TYR A 111 16.96 10.27 9.22
C TYR A 111 16.43 9.93 7.83
N ILE A 112 16.70 10.80 6.87
CA ILE A 112 16.42 10.59 5.45
C ILE A 112 17.75 10.75 4.71
N PRO A 113 18.24 9.71 4.00
CA PRO A 113 19.54 9.77 3.34
C PRO A 113 19.54 10.75 2.16
N ASN A 114 20.69 11.37 1.90
CA ASN A 114 20.88 12.11 0.66
C ASN A 114 21.09 11.13 -0.51
N ARG A 115 20.10 11.06 -1.41
CA ARG A 115 20.14 10.21 -2.61
C ARG A 115 21.45 10.28 -3.40
N LEU A 116 21.99 11.49 -3.58
CA LEU A 116 23.13 11.74 -4.48
C LEU A 116 24.46 11.39 -3.81
N GLU A 117 24.56 11.54 -2.50
CA GLU A 117 25.79 11.38 -1.74
C GLU A 117 25.90 10.00 -1.10
N GLU A 118 24.78 9.46 -0.59
CA GLU A 118 24.73 8.23 0.20
C GLU A 118 24.07 7.06 -0.55
N GLY A 119 23.24 7.35 -1.55
CA GLY A 119 22.48 6.35 -2.29
C GLY A 119 21.23 5.88 -1.55
N TYR A 120 20.81 4.64 -1.85
CA TYR A 120 19.50 4.10 -1.45
C TYR A 120 19.48 3.28 -0.14
N ARG A 121 20.63 2.90 0.44
CA ARG A 121 20.66 1.92 1.54
C ARG A 121 21.73 2.23 2.58
N ILE A 122 21.41 1.86 3.82
CA ILE A 122 22.37 1.67 4.91
C ILE A 122 23.37 0.59 4.47
N LYS A 123 24.67 0.89 4.52
CA LYS A 123 25.74 -0.09 4.32
C LYS A 123 26.03 -0.84 5.61
#